data_AF-A0A3D4WAQ9-F1
#
_entry.id   AF-A0A3D4WAQ9-F1
#
_cell.length_a   1.000
_cell.length_b   1.000
_cell.length_c   1.000
_cell.angle_alpha   90.00
_cell.angle_beta   90.00
_cell.angle_gamma   90.00
#
_symmetry.space_group_name_H-M   'P 1'
#
loop_
_entity.id
_entity.type
_entity.pdbx_description
1 polymer ?
#
loop_
_entity_poly.entity_id
_entity_poly.type
_entity_poly.pdbx_seq_one_letter_code
_entity_poly.pdbx_strand_id
1 'polypeptide(L)'
;LSRCSYDEPSDPYIEVILEQNLRGERCAIQRYQEIADFTRGKDYTTHQMAVSILNDEIEHENDIEDWMNDIRRMKEEFRKIRL
;
A
#
# COMPACT_ATOMS: atom_id res chain seq x y z
N LEU A 1 8.69 -13.33 -12.67
CA LEU A 1 8.45 -11.87 -12.57
C LEU A 1 7.37 -11.58 -11.54
N SER A 2 7.41 -10.40 -10.92
CA SER A 2 6.33 -9.86 -10.10
C SER A 2 5.02 -9.86 -10.90
N ARG A 3 3.90 -10.20 -10.26
CA ARG A 3 2.56 -10.18 -10.89
C ARG A 3 1.89 -8.80 -10.75
N CYS A 4 2.60 -7.81 -10.21
CA CYS A 4 2.12 -6.46 -10.02
C CYS A 4 2.39 -5.60 -11.26
N SER A 5 1.43 -4.76 -11.61
CA SER A 5 1.65 -3.66 -12.56
C SER A 5 2.61 -2.66 -11.95
N TYR A 6 3.52 -2.12 -12.75
CA TYR A 6 4.34 -0.97 -12.39
C TYR A 6 3.93 0.19 -13.29
N ASP A 7 3.46 1.27 -12.66
CA ASP A 7 3.14 2.53 -13.33
C ASP A 7 4.27 3.52 -13.05
N GLU A 8 4.84 4.14 -14.09
CA GLU A 8 5.82 5.21 -13.90
C GLU A 8 5.16 6.44 -13.26
N PRO A 9 5.73 7.03 -12.20
CA PRO A 9 5.19 8.22 -11.53
C PRO A 9 5.46 9.49 -12.35
N SER A 10 4.79 9.60 -13.50
CA SER A 10 4.95 10.71 -14.45
C SER A 10 4.24 12.00 -14.02
N ASP A 11 3.17 11.88 -13.22
CA ASP A 11 2.48 13.01 -12.59
C ASP A 11 2.98 13.18 -11.15
N PRO A 12 3.66 14.29 -10.81
CA PRO A 12 4.21 14.51 -9.47
C PRO A 12 3.14 14.94 -8.45
N TYR A 13 1.86 15.06 -8.83
CA TYR A 13 0.79 15.42 -7.91
C TYR A 13 0.59 14.35 -6.84
N ILE A 14 0.64 14.76 -5.56
CA ILE A 14 0.77 13.82 -4.43
C ILE A 14 -0.36 12.80 -4.35
N GLU A 15 -1.62 13.17 -4.60
CA GLU A 15 -2.73 12.19 -4.57
C GLU A 15 -2.61 11.14 -5.69
N VAL A 16 -2.06 11.50 -6.85
CA VAL A 16 -1.81 10.52 -7.93
C VAL A 16 -0.73 9.52 -7.52
N ILE A 17 0.33 10.00 -6.86
CA ILE A 17 1.39 9.14 -6.32
C ILE A 17 0.86 8.23 -5.20
N LEU A 18 0.04 8.76 -4.28
CA LEU A 18 -0.58 7.97 -3.22
C LEU A 18 -1.51 6.89 -3.79
N GLU A 19 -2.33 7.20 -4.79
CA GLU A 19 -3.17 6.21 -5.47
C GLU A 19 -2.35 5.13 -6.19
N GLN A 20 -1.22 5.51 -6.81
CA GLN A 20 -0.30 4.56 -7.44
C GLN A 20 0.33 3.62 -6.40
N ASN A 21 0.87 4.17 -5.31
CA ASN A 21 1.48 3.39 -4.24
C ASN A 21 0.46 2.47 -3.55
N LEU A 22 -0.77 2.94 -3.29
CA LEU A 22 -1.83 2.12 -2.69
C LEU A 22 -2.12 0.85 -3.52
N ARG A 23 -2.07 0.94 -4.86
CA ARG A 23 -2.18 -0.25 -5.72
C ARG A 23 -0.95 -1.17 -5.61
N GLY A 24 0.22 -0.58 -5.45
CA GLY A 24 1.47 -1.29 -5.19
C GLY A 24 1.39 -2.10 -3.90
N GLU A 25 1.02 -1.46 -2.79
CA GLU A 25 0.92 -2.10 -1.47
C GLU A 25 -0.08 -3.24 -1.48
N ARG A 26 -1.29 -3.05 -2.05
CA ARG A 26 -2.28 -4.12 -2.19
C ARG A 26 -1.76 -5.33 -2.96
N CYS A 27 -0.95 -5.10 -3.99
CA CYS A 27 -0.33 -6.20 -4.73
C CYS A 27 0.79 -6.88 -3.94
N ALA A 28 1.58 -6.12 -3.18
CA ALA A 28 2.61 -6.64 -2.30
C ALA A 28 2.00 -7.50 -1.17
N ILE A 29 0.93 -7.03 -0.53
CA ILE A 29 0.13 -7.78 0.45
C ILE A 29 -0.30 -9.11 -0.12
N GLN A 30 -0.95 -9.11 -1.30
CA GLN A 30 -1.37 -10.36 -1.95
C GLN A 30 -0.17 -11.30 -2.17
N ARG A 31 0.96 -10.77 -2.64
CA ARG A 31 2.15 -11.57 -2.90
C ARG A 31 2.72 -12.19 -1.63
N TYR A 32 2.91 -11.42 -0.57
CA TYR A 32 3.52 -11.95 0.66
C TYR A 32 2.57 -12.87 1.41
N GLN A 33 1.25 -12.66 1.30
CA GLN A 33 0.26 -13.63 1.74
C GLN A 33 0.41 -14.98 1.00
N GLU A 34 0.50 -14.96 -0.34
CA GLU A 34 0.72 -16.18 -1.14
C GLU A 34 2.03 -16.91 -0.75
N ILE A 35 3.12 -16.17 -0.48
CA ILE A 35 4.41 -16.76 -0.06
C ILE A 35 4.31 -17.33 1.36
N ALA A 36 3.71 -16.60 2.29
CA ALA A 36 3.52 -17.04 3.66
C ALA A 36 2.71 -18.35 3.69
N ASP A 37 1.61 -18.43 2.95
CA ASP A 37 0.80 -19.63 2.85
C ASP A 37 1.52 -20.81 2.17
N PHE A 38 2.32 -20.52 1.13
CA PHE A 38 3.08 -21.55 0.43
C PHE A 38 4.15 -22.22 1.31
N THR A 39 4.82 -21.42 2.13
CA THR A 39 5.97 -21.82 2.97
C THR A 39 5.57 -22.30 4.37
N ARG A 40 4.34 -22.02 4.80
CA ARG A 40 3.80 -22.42 6.11
C ARG A 40 4.01 -23.91 6.40
N GLY A 41 4.73 -24.19 7.49
CA GLY A 41 5.00 -25.56 7.96
C GLY A 41 5.99 -26.36 7.10
N LYS A 42 6.63 -25.73 6.10
CA LYS A 42 7.64 -26.35 5.23
C LYS A 42 8.99 -25.65 5.35
N ASP A 43 8.98 -24.32 5.23
CA ASP A 43 10.15 -23.45 5.30
C ASP A 43 9.87 -22.33 6.31
N TYR A 44 10.29 -22.55 7.55
CA TYR A 44 10.02 -21.64 8.66
C TYR A 44 10.70 -20.28 8.51
N THR A 45 11.92 -20.25 7.94
CA THR A 45 12.69 -19.01 7.79
C THR A 45 12.05 -18.11 6.74
N THR A 46 11.69 -18.68 5.58
CA THR A 46 11.02 -17.91 4.52
C THR A 46 9.60 -17.52 4.94
N HIS A 47 8.89 -18.38 5.67
CA HIS A 47 7.56 -18.06 6.20
C HIS A 47 7.61 -16.86 7.15
N GLN A 48 8.53 -16.86 8.13
CA GLN A 48 8.65 -15.76 9.08
C GLN A 48 9.00 -14.44 8.38
N MET A 49 9.90 -14.48 7.39
CA MET A 49 10.25 -13.32 6.59
C MET A 49 9.05 -12.80 5.78
N ALA A 50 8.30 -13.69 5.13
CA ALA A 50 7.11 -13.30 4.36
C ALA A 50 6.02 -12.69 5.25
N VAL A 51 5.79 -13.24 6.45
CA VAL A 51 4.84 -12.67 7.42
C VAL A 51 5.30 -11.31 7.92
N SER A 52 6.61 -11.12 8.17
CA SER A 52 7.15 -9.82 8.57
C SER A 52 6.86 -8.76 7.51
N ILE A 53 7.23 -9.03 6.26
CA ILE A 53 7.04 -8.07 5.17
C ILE A 53 5.53 -7.84 4.93
N LEU A 54 4.70 -8.88 4.99
CA LEU A 54 3.24 -8.75 4.89
C LEU A 54 2.67 -7.75 5.92
N ASN A 55 3.16 -7.77 7.16
CA ASN A 55 2.71 -6.82 8.17
C ASN A 55 3.14 -5.38 7.82
N ASP A 56 4.37 -5.20 7.32
CA ASP A 56 4.86 -3.90 6.88
C ASP A 56 3.99 -3.35 5.74
N GLU A 57 3.64 -4.17 4.73
CA GLU A 57 2.80 -3.69 3.61
C GLU A 57 1.36 -3.36 4.05
N ILE A 58 0.82 -4.02 5.07
CA ILE A 58 -0.48 -3.68 5.67
C ILE A 58 -0.40 -2.33 6.40
N GLU A 59 0.70 -2.07 7.10
CA GLU A 59 0.97 -0.76 7.72
C GLU A 59 1.06 0.33 6.65
N HIS A 60 1.82 0.09 5.58
CA HIS A 60 1.93 1.02 4.44
C HIS A 60 0.58 1.32 3.78
N GLU A 61 -0.28 0.31 3.57
CA GLU A 61 -1.64 0.51 3.05
C GLU A 61 -2.45 1.44 3.95
N ASN A 62 -2.47 1.18 5.26
CA ASN A 62 -3.21 2.00 6.22
C ASN A 62 -2.69 3.45 6.27
N ASP A 63 -1.37 3.65 6.31
CA ASP A 63 -0.75 4.97 6.32
C ASP A 63 -1.15 5.79 5.09
N ILE A 64 -1.13 5.16 3.91
CA ILE A 64 -1.52 5.81 2.66
C ILE A 64 -2.99 6.20 2.67
N GLU A 65 -3.88 5.31 3.12
CA GLU A 65 -5.31 5.61 3.22
C GLU A 65 -5.59 6.76 4.21
N ASP A 66 -4.89 6.79 5.34
CA ASP A 66 -4.99 7.87 6.32
C ASP A 66 -4.54 9.22 5.73
N TRP A 67 -3.41 9.26 5.01
CA TRP A 67 -2.96 10.48 4.32
C TRP A 67 -3.97 10.98 3.27
N MET A 68 -4.54 10.05 2.49
CA MET A 68 -5.58 10.40 1.50
C MET A 68 -6.83 10.98 2.17
N ASN A 69 -7.25 10.40 3.30
CA ASN A 69 -8.38 10.88 4.09
C ASN A 69 -8.12 12.28 4.67
N ASP A 70 -6.92 12.53 5.19
CA ASP A 70 -6.52 13.83 5.72
C ASP A 70 -6.48 14.92 4.63
N ILE A 71 -5.91 14.61 3.46
CA ILE A 71 -5.91 15.53 2.30
C ILE A 71 -7.34 15.86 1.87
N ARG A 72 -8.21 14.85 1.80
CA ARG A 72 -9.63 15.04 1.46
C ARG A 72 -10.31 15.96 2.47
N ARG A 73 -10.17 15.67 3.76
CA ARG A 73 -10.76 16.47 4.85
C ARG A 73 -10.25 17.91 4.79
N MET A 74 -8.95 18.10 4.61
CA MET A 74 -8.33 19.42 4.46
C MET A 74 -8.98 20.21 3.31
N LYS A 75 -9.15 19.60 2.13
CA LYS A 75 -9.81 20.24 0.98
C LYS A 75 -11.27 20.61 1.26
N GLU A 76 -12.01 19.75 1.95
CA GLU A 76 -13.39 20.02 2.33
C GLU A 76 -13.50 21.23 3.28
N GLU A 77 -12.62 21.30 4.29
CA GLU A 77 -12.57 22.44 5.22
C GLU A 77 -12.16 23.75 4.52
N PHE A 78 -11.17 23.71 3.62
CA PHE A 78 -10.80 24.89 2.82
C PHE A 78 -11.93 25.40 1.93
N ARG A 79 -12.77 24.51 1.39
CA ARG A 79 -13.96 24.91 0.60
C ARG A 79 -14.99 25.63 1.46
N LYS A 80 -15.20 25.19 2.71
CA LYS A 80 -16.12 25.82 3.66
C LYS A 80 -15.66 27.22 4.06
N ILE A 81 -14.35 27.45 4.21
CA ILE A 81 -13.78 28.76 4.58
C ILE A 81 -13.88 29.77 3.42
N ARG A 82 -13.85 29.29 2.16
CA ARG A 82 -13.93 30.14 0.95
C ARG A 82 -15.35 30.51 0.53
N LEU A 83 -16.38 29.91 1.12
CA LEU A 83 -17.79 30.25 0.95
C LEU A 83 -18.23 31.25 2.03
#